data_AF-A0A543PFR8-F1
#
_entry.id   AF-A0A543PFR8-F1
#
_cell.length_a   1.000
_cell.length_b   1.000
_cell.length_c   1.000
_cell.angle_alpha   90.00
_cell.angle_beta   90.00
_cell.angle_gamma   90.00
#
_symmetry.space_group_name_H-M   'P 1'
#
loop_
_entity.id
_entity.type
_entity.pdbx_description
1 polymer ?
#
loop_
_entity_poly.entity_id
_entity_poly.type
_entity_poly.pdbx_seq_one_letter_code
_entity_poly.pdbx_strand_id
1 'polypeptide(L)'
;MTDPAAPSAAVEPDPRVLAWRALADDLTPAKSLARIDVATSRVVTNVTVVGSLLTGLGLLAAGQPATDVAARRLAVAGVVAAVLAVACALTAQTVSIRSGLNTNNLVMVKEWYRTQFRRRAYPARAATVLLLVAVVLAGGAAVVALTAPDGTRLSLGVSAIRLAGSTASDGATVTAEVAFRSPDPDAGATVTVTADGGGGPVMLAHAALTPAVEGTASRTLTVSGVPEGATVDVTAVGGGRQCRATWETSDDDRPVVTCGPAEG
;
A
#
# COMPACT_ATOMS: atom_id res chain seq x y z
N MET A 1 -79.55 -6.39 -53.86
CA MET A 1 -78.32 -5.88 -54.48
C MET A 1 -77.51 -5.31 -53.33
N THR A 2 -76.66 -6.15 -52.74
CA THR A 2 -75.99 -5.89 -51.46
C THR A 2 -74.53 -5.61 -51.79
N ASP A 3 -74.11 -4.38 -51.57
CA ASP A 3 -72.75 -3.91 -51.85
C ASP A 3 -71.79 -4.48 -50.78
N PRO A 4 -70.73 -5.23 -51.13
CA PRO A 4 -69.82 -5.76 -50.14
C PRO A 4 -68.97 -4.61 -49.55
N ALA A 5 -69.09 -4.42 -48.24
CA ALA A 5 -68.31 -3.44 -47.50
C ALA A 5 -66.81 -3.63 -47.77
N ALA A 6 -66.15 -2.57 -48.28
CA ALA A 6 -64.72 -2.56 -48.53
C ALA A 6 -63.94 -2.84 -47.23
N PRO A 7 -62.88 -3.66 -47.26
CA PRO A 7 -62.08 -3.96 -46.08
C PRO A 7 -61.43 -2.67 -45.55
N SER A 8 -61.60 -2.38 -44.25
CA SER A 8 -60.95 -1.23 -43.62
C SER A 8 -59.44 -1.36 -43.79
N ALA A 9 -58.81 -0.38 -44.43
CA ALA A 9 -57.36 -0.34 -44.60
C ALA A 9 -56.70 -0.50 -43.21
N ALA A 10 -55.89 -1.54 -43.06
CA ALA A 10 -55.15 -1.79 -41.83
C ALA A 10 -54.24 -0.58 -41.57
N VAL A 11 -54.45 0.11 -40.45
CA VAL A 11 -53.61 1.23 -40.02
C VAL A 11 -52.19 0.70 -39.81
N GLU A 12 -51.27 1.13 -40.66
CA GLU A 12 -49.87 0.75 -40.59
C GLU A 12 -49.28 1.24 -39.25
N PRO A 13 -48.69 0.34 -38.43
CA PRO A 13 -48.23 0.71 -37.10
C PRO A 13 -47.08 1.71 -37.17
N ASP A 14 -47.19 2.81 -36.43
CA ASP A 14 -46.17 3.87 -36.36
C ASP A 14 -44.77 3.27 -36.10
N PRO A 15 -43.77 3.57 -36.96
CA PRO A 15 -42.41 3.07 -36.81
C PRO A 15 -41.77 3.40 -35.44
N ARG A 16 -42.21 4.48 -34.79
CA ARG A 16 -41.76 4.80 -33.42
C ARG A 16 -42.26 3.77 -32.40
N VAL A 17 -43.50 3.30 -32.54
CA VAL A 17 -44.08 2.29 -31.66
C VAL A 17 -43.39 0.94 -31.87
N LEU A 18 -43.05 0.60 -33.11
CA LEU A 18 -42.25 -0.59 -33.42
C LEU A 18 -40.84 -0.50 -32.81
N ALA A 19 -40.17 0.65 -32.87
CA ALA A 19 -38.87 0.86 -32.24
C ALA A 19 -38.93 0.73 -30.71
N TRP A 20 -39.98 1.28 -30.07
CA TRP A 20 -40.17 1.13 -28.62
C TRP A 20 -40.51 -0.31 -28.22
N ARG A 21 -41.27 -1.06 -29.03
CA ARG A 21 -41.49 -2.50 -28.80
C ARG A 21 -40.21 -3.31 -28.95
N ALA A 22 -39.42 -3.05 -29.98
CA ALA A 22 -38.13 -3.70 -30.16
C ALA A 22 -37.18 -3.41 -28.98
N LEU A 23 -37.17 -2.18 -28.46
CA LEU A 23 -36.42 -1.82 -27.25
C LEU A 23 -36.96 -2.49 -25.98
N ALA A 24 -38.27 -2.65 -25.87
CA ALA A 24 -38.90 -3.34 -24.74
C ALA A 24 -38.60 -4.86 -24.75
N ASP A 25 -38.64 -5.48 -25.93
CA ASP A 25 -38.29 -6.89 -26.13
C ASP A 25 -36.79 -7.13 -25.92
N ASP A 26 -35.94 -6.12 -26.16
CA ASP A 26 -34.51 -6.21 -25.89
C ASP A 26 -34.15 -6.04 -24.40
N LEU A 27 -35.06 -5.47 -23.59
CA LEU A 27 -34.93 -5.29 -22.14
C LEU A 27 -35.50 -6.48 -21.34
N THR A 28 -35.20 -7.71 -21.76
CA THR A 28 -35.60 -8.89 -20.97
C THR A 28 -34.90 -8.91 -19.61
N PRO A 29 -35.56 -9.44 -18.56
CA PRO A 29 -34.95 -9.59 -17.23
C PRO A 29 -33.60 -10.31 -17.27
N ALA A 30 -33.46 -11.33 -18.14
CA ALA A 30 -32.22 -12.06 -18.35
C ALA A 30 -31.08 -11.17 -18.90
N LYS A 31 -31.35 -10.30 -19.89
CA LYS A 31 -30.35 -9.34 -20.40
C LYS A 31 -29.98 -8.28 -19.36
N SER A 32 -30.93 -7.86 -18.54
CA SER A 32 -30.66 -6.90 -17.46
C SER A 32 -29.73 -7.48 -16.38
N LEU A 33 -29.94 -8.74 -15.99
CA LEU A 33 -29.07 -9.47 -15.05
C LEU A 33 -27.68 -9.72 -15.65
N ALA A 34 -27.61 -10.13 -16.92
CA ALA A 34 -26.33 -10.32 -17.60
C ALA A 34 -25.50 -9.01 -17.67
N ARG A 35 -26.13 -7.85 -17.85
CA ARG A 35 -25.43 -6.55 -17.80
C ARG A 35 -24.91 -6.23 -16.39
N ILE A 36 -25.65 -6.62 -15.35
CA ILE A 36 -25.21 -6.46 -13.95
C ILE A 36 -24.04 -7.39 -13.65
N ASP A 37 -24.08 -8.64 -14.08
CA ASP A 37 -22.96 -9.60 -13.88
C ASP A 37 -21.69 -9.15 -14.61
N VAL A 38 -21.82 -8.65 -15.85
CA VAL A 38 -20.68 -8.10 -16.60
C VAL A 38 -20.13 -6.83 -15.96
N ALA A 39 -20.98 -5.96 -15.41
CA ALA A 39 -20.52 -4.78 -14.69
C ALA A 39 -19.83 -5.16 -13.38
N THR A 40 -20.38 -6.14 -12.66
CA THR A 40 -19.85 -6.61 -11.38
C THR A 40 -18.52 -7.32 -11.57
N SER A 41 -18.38 -8.18 -12.59
CA SER A 41 -17.12 -8.86 -12.89
C SER A 41 -16.00 -7.87 -13.23
N ARG A 42 -16.29 -6.85 -14.06
CA ARG A 42 -15.31 -5.78 -14.37
C ARG A 42 -14.87 -5.01 -13.13
N VAL A 43 -15.80 -4.72 -12.22
CA VAL A 43 -15.45 -4.04 -10.96
C VAL A 43 -14.57 -4.95 -10.09
N VAL A 44 -14.94 -6.22 -9.92
CA VAL A 44 -14.15 -7.18 -9.15
C VAL A 44 -12.75 -7.32 -9.73
N THR A 45 -12.61 -7.48 -11.05
CA THR A 45 -11.29 -7.57 -11.69
C THR A 45 -10.46 -6.31 -11.49
N ASN A 46 -11.06 -5.12 -11.65
CA ASN A 46 -10.35 -3.87 -11.42
C ASN A 46 -9.92 -3.70 -9.96
N VAL A 47 -10.77 -4.05 -9.00
CA VAL A 47 -10.45 -3.99 -7.57
C VAL A 47 -9.33 -4.97 -7.24
N THR A 48 -9.38 -6.19 -7.76
CA THR A 48 -8.32 -7.20 -7.54
C THR A 48 -6.99 -6.75 -8.15
N VAL A 49 -6.99 -6.22 -9.38
CA VAL A 49 -5.77 -5.72 -10.03
C VAL A 49 -5.18 -4.55 -9.24
N VAL A 50 -5.99 -3.58 -8.83
CA VAL A 50 -5.55 -2.43 -8.01
C VAL A 50 -5.07 -2.89 -6.64
N GLY A 51 -5.76 -3.86 -6.02
CA GLY A 51 -5.37 -4.45 -4.74
C GLY A 51 -4.03 -5.17 -4.82
N SER A 52 -3.79 -5.97 -5.86
CA SER A 52 -2.52 -6.64 -6.10
C SER A 52 -1.39 -5.64 -6.37
N LEU A 53 -1.65 -4.59 -7.14
CA LEU A 53 -0.70 -3.50 -7.38
C LEU A 53 -0.35 -2.75 -6.09
N LEU A 54 -1.35 -2.39 -5.28
CA LEU A 54 -1.15 -1.75 -3.99
C LEU A 54 -0.39 -2.66 -3.01
N THR A 55 -0.67 -3.95 -3.02
CA THR A 55 0.02 -4.93 -2.17
C THR A 55 1.47 -5.09 -2.62
N GLY A 56 1.73 -5.22 -3.93
CA GLY A 56 3.07 -5.30 -4.48
C GLY A 56 3.90 -4.04 -4.22
N LEU A 57 3.31 -2.87 -4.43
CA LEU A 57 3.93 -1.57 -4.12
C LEU A 57 4.13 -1.40 -2.60
N GLY A 58 3.20 -1.87 -1.78
CA GLY A 58 3.30 -1.86 -0.32
C GLY A 58 4.43 -2.74 0.20
N LEU A 59 4.62 -3.94 -0.37
CA LEU A 59 5.75 -4.80 -0.06
C LEU A 59 7.09 -4.20 -0.50
N LEU A 60 7.15 -3.62 -1.70
CA LEU A 60 8.33 -2.91 -2.19
C LEU A 60 8.68 -1.71 -1.29
N ALA A 61 7.68 -0.96 -0.84
CA ALA A 61 7.86 0.15 0.09
C ALA A 61 8.20 -0.30 1.51
N ALA A 62 7.70 -1.45 1.96
CA ALA A 62 8.04 -2.02 3.27
C ALA A 62 9.48 -2.56 3.31
N GLY A 63 10.00 -3.03 2.18
CA GLY A 63 11.38 -3.49 2.03
C GLY A 63 12.41 -2.36 1.93
N GLN A 64 11.97 -1.11 1.73
CA GLN A 64 12.84 0.05 1.74
C GLN A 64 12.58 0.87 3.01
N PRO A 65 13.53 0.99 3.96
CA PRO A 65 13.34 1.87 5.09
C PRO A 65 13.24 3.31 4.58
N ALA A 66 12.01 3.79 4.40
CA ALA A 66 11.71 5.17 4.07
C ALA A 66 12.06 6.04 5.30
N THR A 67 13.31 6.46 5.36
CA THR A 67 13.85 7.34 6.42
C THR A 67 13.38 8.78 6.27
N ASP A 68 12.84 9.16 5.11
CA ASP A 68 12.25 10.47 4.90
C ASP A 68 10.79 10.51 5.40
N VAL A 69 10.58 11.26 6.47
CA VAL A 69 9.28 11.46 7.14
C VAL A 69 8.25 12.07 6.17
N ALA A 70 8.68 12.89 5.20
CA ALA A 70 7.78 13.52 4.24
C ALA A 70 7.28 12.50 3.20
N ALA A 71 8.17 11.71 2.62
CA ALA A 71 7.81 10.64 1.68
C ALA A 71 6.93 9.58 2.36
N ARG A 72 7.22 9.24 3.62
CA ARG A 72 6.41 8.30 4.41
C ARG A 72 5.01 8.83 4.68
N ARG A 73 4.86 10.12 5.03
CA ARG A 73 3.54 10.76 5.23
C ARG A 73 2.72 10.80 3.95
N LEU A 74 3.34 11.11 2.82
CA LEU A 74 2.66 11.11 1.51
C LEU A 74 2.23 9.71 1.08
N ALA A 75 3.08 8.70 1.28
CA ALA A 75 2.75 7.31 0.99
C ALA A 75 1.58 6.82 1.85
N VAL A 76 1.61 7.08 3.17
CA VAL A 76 0.51 6.73 4.08
C VAL A 76 -0.78 7.45 3.70
N ALA A 77 -0.70 8.75 3.38
CA ALA A 77 -1.86 9.52 2.93
C ALA A 77 -2.46 8.96 1.62
N GLY A 78 -1.61 8.54 0.68
CA GLY A 78 -2.03 7.88 -0.56
C GLY A 78 -2.76 6.56 -0.30
N VAL A 79 -2.25 5.72 0.60
CA VAL A 79 -2.91 4.46 0.99
C VAL A 79 -4.26 4.73 1.65
N VAL A 80 -4.33 5.67 2.59
CA VAL A 80 -5.60 6.04 3.25
C VAL A 80 -6.62 6.57 2.24
N ALA A 81 -6.19 7.42 1.30
CA ALA A 81 -7.06 7.92 0.24
C ALA A 81 -7.58 6.80 -0.68
N ALA A 82 -6.74 5.83 -1.04
CA ALA A 82 -7.14 4.67 -1.83
C ALA A 82 -8.17 3.79 -1.10
N VAL A 83 -7.96 3.53 0.20
CA VAL A 83 -8.92 2.78 1.03
C VAL A 83 -10.27 3.50 1.14
N LEU A 84 -10.26 4.82 1.35
CA LEU A 84 -11.47 5.63 1.36
C LEU A 84 -12.21 5.61 0.02
N ALA A 85 -11.48 5.64 -1.11
CA ALA A 85 -12.08 5.54 -2.44
C ALA A 85 -12.80 4.19 -2.65
N VAL A 86 -12.18 3.08 -2.22
CA VAL A 86 -12.78 1.74 -2.27
C VAL A 86 -14.00 1.66 -1.36
N ALA A 87 -13.94 2.19 -0.14
CA ALA A 87 -15.07 2.22 0.78
C ALA A 87 -16.26 3.04 0.22
N CYS A 88 -16.00 4.18 -0.43
CA CYS A 88 -17.02 4.96 -1.13
C CYS A 88 -17.61 4.20 -2.33
N ALA A 89 -16.81 3.44 -3.07
CA ALA A 89 -17.30 2.62 -4.18
C ALA A 89 -18.21 1.47 -3.69
N LEU A 90 -17.85 0.82 -2.59
CA LEU A 90 -18.62 -0.28 -2.00
C LEU A 90 -19.94 0.20 -1.38
N THR A 91 -19.94 1.36 -0.70
CA THR A 91 -21.17 1.95 -0.14
C THR A 91 -22.16 2.38 -1.24
N ALA A 92 -21.68 2.78 -2.42
CA ALA A 92 -22.55 3.05 -3.56
C ALA A 92 -23.22 1.77 -4.11
N GLN A 93 -22.59 0.60 -3.97
CA GLN A 93 -23.13 -0.68 -4.45
C GLN A 93 -24.14 -1.31 -3.45
N THR A 94 -23.89 -1.22 -2.14
CA THR A 94 -24.75 -1.88 -1.13
C THR A 94 -26.13 -1.24 -0.97
N VAL A 95 -26.31 0.03 -1.33
CA VAL A 95 -27.62 0.73 -1.30
C VAL A 95 -28.57 0.24 -2.42
N SER A 96 -28.13 -0.66 -3.29
CA SER A 96 -28.90 -1.15 -4.45
C SER A 96 -30.00 -2.17 -4.12
N ILE A 97 -30.05 -2.74 -2.92
CA ILE A 97 -30.88 -3.93 -2.65
C ILE A 97 -31.71 -3.73 -1.39
N ARG A 98 -32.60 -2.73 -1.36
CA ARG A 98 -33.72 -2.74 -0.40
C ARG A 98 -35.03 -2.22 -1.01
N SER A 99 -35.95 -3.20 -1.08
CA SER A 99 -37.41 -3.17 -0.89
C SER A 99 -38.33 -2.40 -1.84
N GLY A 100 -39.25 -3.16 -2.45
CA GLY A 100 -40.69 -2.83 -2.43
C GLY A 100 -41.21 -1.88 -3.51
N LEU A 101 -40.69 -1.92 -4.74
CA LEU A 101 -41.22 -1.10 -5.82
C LEU A 101 -42.45 -1.76 -6.45
N ASN A 102 -43.62 -1.14 -6.30
CA ASN A 102 -44.82 -1.53 -7.02
C ASN A 102 -44.66 -1.20 -8.52
N THR A 103 -44.40 -2.24 -9.32
CA THR A 103 -44.11 -2.14 -10.76
C THR A 103 -45.30 -1.68 -11.61
N ASN A 104 -46.52 -1.71 -11.07
CA ASN A 104 -47.72 -1.29 -11.79
C ASN A 104 -47.92 0.24 -11.79
N ASN A 105 -47.14 1.01 -11.03
CA ASN A 105 -47.23 2.47 -11.01
C ASN A 105 -46.00 3.10 -11.71
N LEU A 106 -46.14 3.40 -13.01
CA LEU A 106 -45.08 3.99 -13.84
C LEU A 106 -44.56 5.35 -13.31
N VAL A 107 -45.41 6.13 -12.65
CA VAL A 107 -45.00 7.43 -12.06
C VAL A 107 -44.08 7.18 -10.86
N MET A 108 -44.43 6.23 -9.99
CA MET A 108 -43.61 5.82 -8.85
C MET A 108 -42.26 5.23 -9.29
N VAL A 109 -42.25 4.45 -10.39
CA VAL A 109 -41.02 3.92 -10.98
C VAL A 109 -40.13 5.06 -11.49
N LYS A 110 -40.70 6.04 -12.22
CA LYS A 110 -39.93 7.18 -12.75
C LYS A 110 -39.33 8.05 -11.64
N GLU A 111 -40.08 8.32 -10.58
CA GLU A 111 -39.63 9.13 -9.44
C GLU A 111 -38.56 8.41 -8.60
N TRP A 112 -38.73 7.09 -8.42
CA TRP A 112 -37.72 6.26 -7.80
C TRP A 112 -36.43 6.21 -8.61
N TYR A 113 -36.52 6.05 -9.94
CA TYR A 113 -35.36 6.05 -10.84
C TYR A 113 -34.59 7.37 -10.80
N ARG A 114 -35.31 8.49 -10.78
CA ARG A 114 -34.73 9.84 -10.70
C ARG A 114 -34.00 10.06 -9.37
N THR A 115 -34.59 9.57 -8.27
CA THR A 115 -34.00 9.65 -6.92
C THR A 115 -32.78 8.74 -6.78
N GLN A 116 -32.84 7.53 -7.35
CA GLN A 116 -31.71 6.60 -7.39
C GLN A 116 -30.55 7.14 -8.21
N PHE A 117 -30.78 7.69 -9.40
CA PHE A 117 -29.72 8.30 -10.19
C PHE A 117 -29.04 9.46 -9.46
N ARG A 118 -29.81 10.32 -8.78
CA ARG A 118 -29.25 11.46 -8.04
C ARG A 118 -28.43 10.99 -6.83
N ARG A 119 -28.88 9.96 -6.12
CA ARG A 119 -28.15 9.34 -4.99
C ARG A 119 -26.95 8.50 -5.43
N ARG A 120 -26.97 7.89 -6.62
CA ARG A 120 -25.83 7.09 -7.17
C ARG A 120 -24.76 7.93 -7.85
N ALA A 121 -25.15 8.99 -8.55
CA ALA A 121 -24.20 9.80 -9.31
C ALA A 121 -23.20 10.53 -8.42
N TYR A 122 -23.61 10.95 -7.22
CA TYR A 122 -22.75 11.68 -6.30
C TYR A 122 -21.60 10.83 -5.72
N PRO A 123 -21.84 9.65 -5.10
CA PRO A 123 -20.76 8.82 -4.57
C PRO A 123 -19.87 8.23 -5.68
N ALA A 124 -20.42 7.91 -6.86
CA ALA A 124 -19.61 7.45 -7.98
C ALA A 124 -18.63 8.54 -8.46
N ARG A 125 -19.10 9.80 -8.56
CA ARG A 125 -18.22 10.95 -8.88
C ARG A 125 -17.20 11.21 -7.78
N ALA A 126 -17.60 11.13 -6.51
CA ALA A 126 -16.68 11.27 -5.39
C ALA A 126 -15.58 10.20 -5.41
N ALA A 127 -15.94 8.93 -5.68
CA ALA A 127 -14.98 7.84 -5.81
C ALA A 127 -13.99 8.07 -6.95
N THR A 128 -14.44 8.52 -8.12
CA THR A 128 -13.54 8.85 -9.23
C THR A 128 -12.58 9.98 -8.91
N VAL A 129 -13.05 11.01 -8.19
CA VAL A 129 -12.20 12.14 -7.77
C VAL A 129 -11.17 11.67 -6.73
N LEU A 130 -11.59 10.87 -5.74
CA LEU A 130 -10.68 10.32 -4.74
C LEU A 130 -9.61 9.41 -5.35
N LEU A 131 -9.97 8.59 -6.35
CA LEU A 131 -9.00 7.78 -7.09
C LEU A 131 -7.98 8.65 -7.82
N LEU A 132 -8.41 9.71 -8.51
CA LEU A 132 -7.49 10.63 -9.17
C LEU A 132 -6.55 11.30 -8.17
N VAL A 133 -7.07 11.76 -7.03
CA VAL A 133 -6.25 12.34 -5.96
C VAL A 133 -5.24 11.34 -5.42
N ALA A 134 -5.64 10.08 -5.20
CA ALA A 134 -4.74 9.03 -4.74
C ALA A 134 -3.60 8.75 -5.75
N VAL A 135 -3.91 8.70 -7.05
CA VAL A 135 -2.91 8.53 -8.11
C VAL A 135 -1.94 9.71 -8.16
N VAL A 136 -2.44 10.95 -8.04
CA VAL A 136 -1.58 12.15 -8.03
C VAL A 136 -0.67 12.18 -6.80
N LEU A 137 -1.19 11.82 -5.62
CA LEU A 137 -0.39 11.73 -4.40
C LEU A 137 0.67 10.63 -4.47
N ALA A 138 0.32 9.46 -5.02
CA ALA A 138 1.28 8.37 -5.24
C ALA A 138 2.37 8.76 -6.24
N GLY A 139 2.01 9.42 -7.33
CA GLY A 139 2.97 9.97 -8.30
C GLY A 139 3.88 11.02 -7.66
N GLY A 140 3.31 11.91 -6.83
CA GLY A 140 4.08 12.92 -6.08
C GLY A 140 5.07 12.29 -5.12
N ALA A 141 4.69 11.24 -4.39
CA ALA A 141 5.59 10.52 -3.49
C ALA A 141 6.78 9.88 -4.23
N ALA A 142 6.54 9.31 -5.42
CA ALA A 142 7.60 8.76 -6.26
C ALA A 142 8.56 9.85 -6.77
N VAL A 143 8.04 11.00 -7.21
CA VAL A 143 8.87 12.14 -7.64
C VAL A 143 9.71 12.67 -6.49
N VAL A 144 9.14 12.82 -5.29
CA VAL A 144 9.89 13.26 -4.09
C VAL A 144 10.97 12.25 -3.70
N ALA A 145 10.68 10.95 -3.81
CA ALA A 145 11.68 9.92 -3.55
C ALA A 145 12.84 9.96 -4.57
N LEU A 146 12.55 10.32 -5.83
CA LEU A 146 13.54 10.45 -6.91
C LEU A 146 14.33 11.76 -6.88
N THR A 147 13.73 12.85 -6.38
CA THR A 147 14.40 14.17 -6.27
C THR A 147 15.07 14.40 -4.93
N ALA A 148 14.82 13.54 -3.94
CA ALA A 148 15.58 13.54 -2.71
C ALA A 148 17.06 13.33 -3.08
N PRO A 149 17.96 14.25 -2.70
CA PRO A 149 19.35 14.16 -3.12
C PRO A 149 19.91 12.78 -2.77
N ASP A 150 20.63 12.20 -3.74
CA ASP A 150 21.43 10.97 -3.64
C ASP A 150 22.63 11.21 -2.70
N GLY A 151 22.36 11.69 -1.49
CA GLY A 151 23.36 11.71 -0.43
C GLY A 151 23.64 10.28 0.01
N THR A 152 24.88 10.00 0.41
CA THR A 152 25.23 8.75 1.08
C THR A 152 24.33 8.57 2.30
N ARG A 153 23.60 7.44 2.35
CA ARG A 153 22.65 7.10 3.40
C ARG A 153 23.12 5.84 4.10
N LEU A 154 23.33 5.97 5.41
CA LEU A 154 23.62 4.86 6.29
C LEU A 154 22.35 4.55 7.09
N SER A 155 21.92 3.29 7.07
CA SER A 155 20.83 2.80 7.91
C SER A 155 21.31 1.62 8.75
N LEU A 156 20.97 1.66 10.02
CA LEU A 156 21.37 0.65 11.00
C LEU A 156 20.10 0.04 11.59
N GLY A 157 19.87 -1.25 11.33
CA GLY A 157 18.82 -2.04 11.95
C GLY A 157 19.46 -3.00 12.94
N VAL A 158 19.24 -2.79 14.23
CA VAL A 158 19.75 -3.72 15.24
C VAL A 158 18.58 -4.50 15.83
N SER A 159 18.68 -5.83 15.80
CA SER A 159 17.70 -6.71 16.41
C SER A 159 18.43 -7.71 17.31
N ALA A 160 18.27 -7.54 18.62
CA ALA A 160 18.70 -8.58 19.56
C ALA A 160 17.73 -9.77 19.45
N ILE A 161 18.27 -10.97 19.22
CA ILE A 161 17.50 -12.22 19.31
C ILE A 161 17.84 -12.84 20.67
N ARG A 162 16.89 -12.78 21.61
CA ARG A 162 17.02 -13.43 22.92
C ARG A 162 17.05 -14.96 22.77
N LEU A 163 17.80 -15.59 23.68
CA LEU A 163 18.25 -16.99 23.66
C LEU A 163 17.11 -18.00 23.52
N ALA A 164 17.33 -19.04 22.69
CA ALA A 164 16.58 -20.29 22.78
C ALA A 164 17.32 -21.26 23.71
N GLY A 165 16.79 -21.50 24.91
CA GLY A 165 17.21 -22.61 25.78
C GLY A 165 18.18 -22.21 26.90
N SER A 166 17.70 -22.28 28.14
CA SER A 166 18.41 -21.89 29.35
C SER A 166 19.46 -22.92 29.78
N THR A 167 20.73 -22.58 29.61
CA THR A 167 21.73 -22.76 30.66
C THR A 167 22.38 -21.40 30.88
N ALA A 168 22.51 -20.95 32.13
CA ALA A 168 23.03 -19.62 32.51
C ALA A 168 24.47 -19.31 32.05
N SER A 169 25.05 -20.16 31.21
CA SER A 169 26.39 -20.11 30.65
C SER A 169 26.47 -19.60 29.20
N ASP A 170 25.36 -19.52 28.46
CA ASP A 170 25.43 -19.36 26.98
C ASP A 170 25.44 -17.91 26.48
N GLY A 171 25.20 -16.94 27.35
CA GLY A 171 25.26 -15.50 27.03
C GLY A 171 24.26 -15.03 25.97
N ALA A 172 24.12 -13.73 25.80
CA ALA A 172 23.23 -13.15 24.80
C ALA A 172 23.80 -13.30 23.38
N THR A 173 22.91 -13.50 22.40
CA THR A 173 23.25 -13.42 20.98
C THR A 173 22.71 -12.12 20.39
N VAL A 174 23.60 -11.38 19.74
CA VAL A 174 23.34 -10.07 19.14
C VAL A 174 23.40 -10.20 17.63
N THR A 175 22.35 -9.77 16.94
CA THR A 175 22.34 -9.68 15.48
C THR A 175 22.21 -8.21 15.08
N ALA A 176 23.21 -7.69 14.38
CA ALA A 176 23.18 -6.36 13.80
C ALA A 176 23.09 -6.47 12.28
N GLU A 177 22.05 -5.88 11.70
CA GLU A 177 21.89 -5.76 10.25
C GLU A 177 22.19 -4.33 9.83
N VAL A 178 23.25 -4.16 9.06
CA VAL A 178 23.65 -2.84 8.57
C VAL A 178 23.43 -2.77 7.09
N ALA A 179 22.70 -1.75 6.65
CA ALA A 179 22.49 -1.44 5.25
C ALA A 179 23.06 -0.06 4.94
N PHE A 180 24.04 -0.04 4.05
CA PHE A 180 24.72 1.15 3.57
C PHE A 180 24.34 1.39 2.11
N ARG A 181 24.00 2.64 1.78
CA ARG A 181 23.76 3.08 0.41
C ARG A 181 24.63 4.29 0.10
N SER A 182 25.43 4.18 -0.94
CA SER A 182 26.23 5.28 -1.46
C SER A 182 26.21 5.24 -2.99
N PRO A 183 26.02 6.38 -3.67
CA PRO A 183 26.20 6.45 -5.13
C PRO A 183 27.66 6.30 -5.54
N ASP A 184 28.60 6.54 -4.61
CA ASP A 184 30.02 6.32 -4.80
C ASP A 184 30.37 4.85 -4.49
N PRO A 185 30.78 4.05 -5.49
CA PRO A 185 31.15 2.64 -5.30
C PRO A 185 32.43 2.46 -4.47
N ASP A 186 33.27 3.51 -4.38
CA ASP A 186 34.51 3.48 -3.60
C ASP A 186 34.28 3.93 -2.15
N ALA A 187 33.08 4.43 -1.82
CA ALA A 187 32.74 4.78 -0.45
C ALA A 187 32.63 3.52 0.41
N GLY A 188 33.51 3.39 1.40
CA GLY A 188 33.42 2.34 2.40
C GLY A 188 32.50 2.71 3.56
N ALA A 189 31.88 1.69 4.16
CA ALA A 189 31.34 1.78 5.51
C ALA A 189 32.00 0.72 6.40
N THR A 190 32.24 1.06 7.65
CA THR A 190 32.72 0.13 8.68
C THR A 190 31.65 -0.05 9.73
N VAL A 191 31.56 -1.26 10.26
CA VAL A 191 30.68 -1.60 11.38
C VAL A 191 31.52 -2.27 12.45
N THR A 192 31.37 -1.80 13.67
CA THR A 192 32.02 -2.32 14.86
C THR A 192 30.95 -2.64 15.89
N VAL A 193 31.03 -3.85 16.44
CA VAL A 193 30.23 -4.28 17.59
C VAL A 193 31.18 -4.37 18.77
N THR A 194 30.93 -3.57 19.79
CA THR A 194 31.67 -3.57 21.06
C THR A 194 30.71 -3.92 22.20
N ALA A 195 31.24 -4.54 23.26
CA ALA A 195 30.51 -4.69 24.52
C ALA A 195 31.38 -4.27 25.70
N ASP A 196 30.76 -3.68 26.70
CA ASP A 196 31.38 -3.35 27.98
C ASP A 196 30.66 -4.09 29.11
N GLY A 197 31.40 -4.97 29.78
CA GLY A 197 30.94 -5.75 30.95
C GLY A 197 31.61 -5.31 32.25
N GLY A 198 32.12 -4.08 32.34
CA GLY A 198 32.79 -3.53 33.52
C GLY A 198 34.32 -3.65 33.53
N GLY A 199 34.89 -4.36 32.55
CA GLY A 199 36.33 -4.44 32.29
C GLY A 199 36.83 -3.45 31.22
N GLY A 200 35.93 -2.62 30.67
CA GLY A 200 36.17 -1.76 29.53
C GLY A 200 35.64 -2.36 28.21
N PRO A 201 35.60 -1.56 27.14
CA PRO A 201 35.01 -1.96 25.87
C PRO A 201 35.87 -3.02 25.17
N VAL A 202 35.27 -4.17 24.88
CA VAL A 202 35.85 -5.25 24.08
C VAL A 202 35.19 -5.25 22.70
N MET A 203 36.00 -5.25 21.65
CA MET A 203 35.50 -5.39 20.28
C MET A 203 35.15 -6.87 20.02
N LEU A 204 33.87 -7.11 19.71
CA LEU A 204 33.32 -8.44 19.50
C LEU A 204 33.29 -8.82 18.03
N ALA A 205 32.95 -7.86 17.16
CA ALA A 205 32.94 -8.06 15.72
C ALA A 205 33.26 -6.78 14.96
N HIS A 206 33.85 -6.94 13.78
CA HIS A 206 34.14 -5.87 12.86
C HIS A 206 33.90 -6.31 11.43
N ALA A 207 33.30 -5.45 10.62
CA ALA A 207 33.18 -5.68 9.18
C ALA A 207 33.25 -4.37 8.40
N ALA A 208 33.85 -4.45 7.21
CA ALA A 208 33.73 -3.43 6.19
C ALA A 208 32.63 -3.81 5.20
N LEU A 209 31.94 -2.81 4.67
CA LEU A 209 30.96 -2.89 3.60
C LEU A 209 31.41 -1.94 2.49
N THR A 210 31.39 -2.45 1.26
CA THR A 210 31.55 -1.66 0.04
C THR A 210 30.28 -1.80 -0.79
N PRO A 211 29.66 -0.69 -1.24
CA PRO A 211 28.47 -0.72 -2.10
C PRO A 211 28.70 -1.63 -3.31
N ALA A 212 27.69 -2.43 -3.65
CA ALA A 212 27.65 -3.08 -4.95
C ALA A 212 27.49 -2.04 -6.07
N VAL A 213 27.56 -2.46 -7.33
CA VAL A 213 27.34 -1.61 -8.51
C VAL A 213 25.97 -0.91 -8.47
N GLU A 214 25.00 -1.48 -7.75
CA GLU A 214 23.66 -0.91 -7.52
C GLU A 214 23.63 0.18 -6.42
N GLY A 215 24.79 0.53 -5.85
CA GLY A 215 24.95 1.56 -4.83
C GLY A 215 24.53 1.13 -3.43
N THR A 216 24.27 -0.15 -3.18
CA THR A 216 23.85 -0.68 -1.87
C THR A 216 24.74 -1.82 -1.38
N ALA A 217 24.99 -1.87 -0.08
CA ALA A 217 25.63 -2.99 0.61
C ALA A 217 24.89 -3.29 1.91
N SER A 218 24.65 -4.57 2.17
CA SER A 218 24.08 -5.04 3.44
C SER A 218 24.97 -6.09 4.07
N ARG A 219 25.11 -6.07 5.40
CA ARG A 219 25.84 -7.10 6.13
C ARG A 219 25.19 -7.38 7.47
N THR A 220 25.07 -8.66 7.78
CA THR A 220 24.60 -9.15 9.07
C THR A 220 25.80 -9.58 9.90
N LEU A 221 25.89 -9.06 11.13
CA LEU A 221 26.88 -9.42 12.13
C LEU A 221 26.16 -10.14 13.26
N THR A 222 26.58 -11.38 13.53
CA THR A 222 26.04 -12.15 14.65
C THR A 222 27.16 -12.40 15.65
N VAL A 223 26.94 -11.99 16.90
CA VAL A 223 27.86 -12.23 18.02
C VAL A 223 27.13 -13.04 19.07
N SER A 224 27.76 -14.12 19.53
CA SER A 224 27.25 -14.98 20.61
C SER A 224 28.14 -14.90 21.84
N GLY A 225 27.60 -15.27 23.01
CA GLY A 225 28.35 -15.26 24.26
C GLY A 225 28.56 -13.87 24.86
N VAL A 226 27.70 -12.89 24.55
CA VAL A 226 27.76 -11.58 25.18
C VAL A 226 27.33 -11.70 26.65
N PRO A 227 28.11 -11.20 27.62
CA PRO A 227 27.73 -11.30 29.03
C PRO A 227 26.36 -10.65 29.31
N GLU A 228 25.58 -11.24 30.21
CA GLU A 228 24.36 -10.60 30.70
C GLU A 228 24.72 -9.34 31.49
N GLY A 229 23.95 -8.26 31.28
CA GLY A 229 24.23 -6.93 31.85
C GLY A 229 25.36 -6.16 31.16
N ALA A 230 25.94 -6.69 30.08
CA ALA A 230 26.87 -5.91 29.27
C ALA A 230 26.14 -4.84 28.46
N THR A 231 26.74 -3.65 28.37
CA THR A 231 26.29 -2.63 27.41
C THR A 231 26.89 -2.94 26.05
N VAL A 232 26.04 -3.21 25.07
CA VAL A 232 26.46 -3.45 23.68
C VAL A 232 26.30 -2.16 22.89
N ASP A 233 27.33 -1.84 22.12
CA ASP A 233 27.38 -0.69 21.24
C ASP A 233 27.71 -1.14 19.83
N VAL A 234 26.79 -0.87 18.90
CA VAL A 234 26.97 -1.11 17.48
C VAL A 234 27.13 0.23 16.81
N THR A 235 28.33 0.48 16.32
CA THR A 235 28.66 1.69 15.57
C THR A 235 28.88 1.33 14.11
N ALA A 236 28.14 2.00 13.23
CA ALA A 236 28.36 1.99 11.80
C ALA A 236 28.81 3.38 11.35
N VAL A 237 29.89 3.46 10.57
CA VAL A 237 30.44 4.72 10.04
C VAL A 237 30.60 4.59 8.53
N GLY A 238 30.12 5.56 7.75
CA GLY A 238 30.25 5.56 6.30
C GLY A 238 29.72 6.84 5.67
N GLY A 239 30.42 7.34 4.65
CA GLY A 239 29.99 8.53 3.89
C GLY A 239 29.78 9.79 4.73
N GLY A 240 30.66 10.03 5.71
CA GLY A 240 30.56 11.18 6.62
C GLY A 240 29.42 11.10 7.64
N ARG A 241 28.75 9.94 7.76
CA ARG A 241 27.70 9.69 8.74
C ARG A 241 28.09 8.57 9.68
N GLN A 242 27.55 8.63 10.89
CA GLN A 242 27.70 7.61 11.91
C GLN A 242 26.31 7.25 12.45
N CYS A 243 26.01 5.97 12.54
CA CYS A 243 24.86 5.45 13.26
C CYS A 243 25.37 4.64 14.43
N ARG A 244 24.82 4.90 15.62
CA ARG A 244 25.17 4.23 16.87
C ARG A 244 23.89 3.64 17.48
N ALA A 245 23.95 2.38 17.84
CA ALA A 245 22.89 1.69 18.55
C ALA A 245 23.48 1.13 19.85
N THR A 246 22.95 1.60 20.98
CA THR A 246 23.38 1.19 22.31
C THR A 246 22.23 0.56 23.06
N TRP A 247 22.48 -0.55 23.75
CA TRP A 247 21.52 -1.18 24.65
C TRP A 247 22.22 -2.05 25.69
N GLU A 248 21.52 -2.36 26.77
CA GLU A 248 21.98 -3.28 27.81
C GLU A 248 21.37 -4.67 27.57
N THR A 249 22.17 -5.73 27.68
CA THR A 249 21.68 -7.11 27.42
C THR A 249 20.71 -7.64 28.48
N SER A 250 20.64 -6.98 29.64
CA SER A 250 19.75 -7.30 30.76
C SER A 250 18.31 -6.83 30.51
N ASP A 251 18.10 -5.82 29.68
CA ASP A 251 16.80 -5.20 29.47
C ASP A 251 16.06 -5.78 28.26
N ASP A 252 14.72 -5.79 28.29
CA ASP A 252 13.89 -6.20 27.12
C ASP A 252 13.64 -5.02 26.17
N ASP A 253 14.32 -3.90 26.44
CA ASP A 253 14.19 -2.67 25.71
C ASP A 253 14.81 -2.76 24.31
N ARG A 254 14.13 -2.11 23.37
CA ARG A 254 14.58 -2.04 21.99
C ARG A 254 15.82 -1.15 21.90
N PRO A 255 16.82 -1.51 21.08
CA PRO A 255 18.01 -0.68 20.93
C PRO A 255 17.63 0.72 20.43
N VAL A 256 18.17 1.74 21.10
CA VAL A 256 18.00 3.13 20.68
C VAL A 256 19.03 3.42 19.59
N VAL A 257 18.56 3.59 18.37
CA VAL A 257 19.41 3.91 17.22
C VAL A 257 19.45 5.42 17.03
N THR A 258 20.66 5.99 17.05
CA THR A 258 20.92 7.40 16.77
C THR A 258 21.83 7.51 15.54
N CYS A 259 21.50 8.39 14.59
CA CYS A 259 22.32 8.61 13.40
C CYS A 259 22.63 10.09 13.24
N GLY A 260 23.91 10.41 13.06
CA GLY A 260 24.43 11.77 12.96
C GLY A 260 25.55 11.89 11.91
N PRO A 261 26.17 13.08 11.80
CA PRO A 261 27.46 13.22 11.13
C PRO A 261 28.51 12.39 11.89
N ALA A 262 29.49 11.83 11.17
CA ALA A 262 30.62 11.16 11.81
C ALA A 262 31.46 12.20 12.57
N GLU A 263 31.72 11.94 13.85
CA GLU A 263 32.66 12.76 14.63
C GLU A 263 34.08 12.42 14.15
N GLY A 264 34.75 13.41 13.56
CA GLY A 264 36.11 13.30 13.01
C GLY A 264 37.19 13.55 14.03
#